data_AF-A0A8T1VI65-F1
#
_entry.id   AF-A0A8T1VI65-F1
#
_cell.length_a   1.000
_cell.length_b   1.000
_cell.length_c   1.000
_cell.angle_alpha   90.00
_cell.angle_beta   90.00
_cell.angle_gamma   90.00
#
_symmetry.space_group_name_H-M   'P 1'
#
loop_
_entity.id
_entity.type
_entity.pdbx_description
1 polymer ?
#
loop_
_entity_poly.entity_id
_entity_poly.type
_entity_poly.pdbx_seq_one_letter_code
_entity_poly.pdbx_strand_id
1 'polypeptide(L)'
;MEVRFKHVSISADVAVKDQDGTKVELPTLSNELIKATRGVVANKHTAKKKILKGISGVFKPGTITLVLGQPGSGKSSFMKLLSGRFPEEKNVKIEGEVTYNGTLRADLRTLLPQFAS
;
A
#
# COMPACT_ATOMS: atom_id res chain seq x y z
N MET A 1 -11.23 -2.17 -22.97
CA MET A 1 -10.29 -3.17 -22.45
C MET A 1 -10.97 -3.92 -21.32
N GLU A 2 -10.93 -5.25 -21.35
CA GLU A 2 -11.39 -6.09 -20.25
C GLU A 2 -10.27 -6.21 -19.21
N VAL A 3 -10.61 -6.07 -17.93
CA VAL A 3 -9.65 -6.28 -16.84
C VAL A 3 -10.21 -7.31 -15.88
N ARG A 4 -9.47 -8.39 -15.61
CA ARG A 4 -9.87 -9.43 -14.65
C ARG A 4 -8.87 -9.44 -13.50
N PHE A 5 -9.37 -9.63 -12.29
CA PHE A 5 -8.54 -9.78 -11.11
C PHE A 5 -9.04 -10.95 -10.26
N LYS A 6 -8.12 -11.76 -9.74
CA LYS A 6 -8.43 -12.96 -8.95
C LYS A 6 -7.60 -12.99 -7.68
N HIS A 7 -8.28 -13.09 -6.55
CA HIS A 7 -7.71 -13.21 -5.19
C HIS A 7 -6.63 -12.16 -4.90
N VAL A 8 -6.82 -10.94 -5.41
CA VAL A 8 -5.85 -9.88 -5.31
C VAL A 8 -5.77 -9.36 -3.87
N SER A 9 -4.58 -9.43 -3.29
CA SER A 9 -4.28 -8.91 -1.96
C SER A 9 -3.09 -7.97 -2.00
N ILE A 10 -3.15 -6.89 -1.22
CA ILE A 10 -2.03 -5.95 -1.07
C ILE A 10 -1.77 -5.81 0.42
N SER A 11 -0.53 -6.03 0.84
CA SER A 11 -0.06 -5.82 2.21
C SER A 11 1.16 -4.93 2.21
N ALA A 12 1.26 -4.02 3.17
CA ALA A 12 2.44 -3.19 3.37
C ALA A 12 2.94 -3.28 4.81
N ASP A 13 4.25 -3.37 5.00
CA ASP A 13 4.88 -3.26 6.30
C ASP A 13 5.05 -1.78 6.63
N VAL A 14 4.41 -1.36 7.73
CA VAL A 14 4.37 0.03 8.18
C VAL A 14 5.12 0.10 9.49
N ALA A 15 6.11 0.99 9.57
CA ALA A 15 6.74 1.31 10.85
C ALA A 15 5.70 1.95 11.77
N VAL A 16 5.34 1.26 12.85
CA VAL A 16 4.48 1.79 13.88
C VAL A 16 5.34 2.73 14.70
N LYS A 17 5.00 4.02 14.71
CA LYS A 17 5.45 4.87 15.80
C LYS A 17 4.62 4.47 17.00
N ASP A 18 5.25 3.84 17.99
CA ASP A 18 4.62 3.65 19.28
C ASP A 18 4.15 5.02 19.76
N GLN A 19 2.83 5.20 19.81
CA GLN A 19 2.24 6.32 20.52
C GLN A 19 2.31 6.00 22.01
N ASP A 20 3.52 5.92 22.56
CA ASP A 20 3.66 6.20 23.98
C ASP A 20 3.27 7.67 24.14
N GLY A 21 2.12 7.86 24.79
CA GLY A 21 1.40 9.11 24.84
C GLY A 21 2.35 10.27 25.11
N THR A 22 2.40 11.20 24.16
CA THR A 22 2.99 12.53 24.36
C THR A 22 2.11 13.26 25.37
N LYS A 23 2.24 12.91 26.66
CA LYS A 23 2.09 13.91 27.71
C LYS A 23 3.06 15.00 27.30
N VAL A 24 2.52 16.21 27.13
CA VAL A 24 3.28 17.41 26.83
C VAL A 24 4.16 17.69 28.07
N GLU A 25 5.27 16.96 28.19
CA GLU A 25 6.27 17.22 29.20
C GLU A 25 7.17 18.34 28.67
N LEU A 26 7.31 19.38 29.49
CA LEU A 26 8.05 20.60 29.15
C LEU A 26 9.46 20.25 28.62
N PRO A 27 9.91 20.89 27.53
CA PRO A 27 11.24 20.66 26.96
C PRO A 27 12.30 21.17 27.93
N THR A 28 12.72 20.28 28.82
CA THR A 28 13.84 20.49 29.74
C THR A 28 15.05 19.78 29.16
N LEU A 29 16.26 20.32 29.38
CA LEU A 29 17.51 19.75 28.85
C LEU A 29 17.67 18.25 29.17
N SER A 30 17.21 17.82 30.34
CA SER A 30 17.14 16.43 30.77
C SER A 30 16.19 15.58 29.92
N ASN A 31 15.00 16.09 29.60
CA ASN A 31 13.99 15.38 28.80
C ASN A 31 14.44 15.21 27.34
N GLU A 32 15.10 16.22 26.76
CA GLU A 32 15.67 16.10 25.41
C GLU A 32 16.84 15.09 25.36
N LEU A 33 17.68 15.03 26.41
CA LEU A 33 18.74 14.02 26.51
C LEU A 33 18.20 12.59 26.66
N ILE A 34 17.12 12.42 27.45
CA ILE A 34 16.43 11.12 27.61
C ILE A 34 15.75 10.70 26.30
N LYS A 35 15.17 11.64 25.53
CA LYS A 35 14.63 11.35 24.19
C LYS A 35 15.73 10.95 23.20
N ALA A 36 16.88 11.63 23.23
CA ALA A 36 18.01 11.32 22.36
C ALA A 36 18.54 9.90 22.62
N THR A 37 18.66 9.51 23.90
CA THR A 37 19.11 8.15 24.28
C THR A 37 18.03 7.09 24.02
N ARG A 38 16.73 7.39 24.22
CA ARG A 38 15.63 6.48 23.85
C ARG A 38 15.48 6.29 22.33
N GLY A 39 15.78 7.30 21.51
CA GLY A 39 15.78 7.20 20.05
C GLY A 39 16.81 6.20 19.50
N VAL A 40 17.87 5.93 20.25
CA VAL A 40 18.91 4.94 19.92
C VAL A 40 18.50 3.52 20.33
N VAL A 41 17.60 3.37 21.32
CA VAL A 41 17.16 2.07 21.88
C VAL A 41 15.76 1.66 21.39
N ALA A 42 15.03 2.54 20.71
CA ALA A 42 13.69 2.24 20.21
C ALA A 42 13.72 1.17 19.11
N ASN A 43 13.30 -0.04 19.46
CA ASN A 43 13.01 -1.09 18.49
C ASN A 43 11.93 -0.61 17.53
N LYS A 44 12.27 -0.42 16.26
CA LYS A 44 11.30 -0.12 15.20
C LYS A 44 10.34 -1.32 15.05
N HIS A 45 9.18 -1.24 15.71
CA HIS A 45 8.11 -2.21 15.49
C HIS A 45 7.46 -1.97 14.12
N THR A 46 7.62 -2.91 13.20
CA THR A 46 6.91 -2.92 11.92
C THR A 46 5.64 -3.75 12.02
N ALA A 47 4.49 -3.17 11.70
CA ALA A 47 3.22 -3.89 11.61
C ALA A 47 2.82 -4.09 10.15
N LYS A 48 2.38 -5.31 9.82
CA LYS A 48 1.89 -5.65 8.49
C LYS A 48 0.44 -5.21 8.33
N LYS A 49 0.20 -4.20 7.49
CA LYS A 49 -1.14 -3.67 7.16
C LYS A 49 -1.64 -4.27 5.86
N LYS A 50 -2.75 -5.03 5.91
CA LYS A 50 -3.47 -5.49 4.71
C LYS A 50 -4.34 -4.35 4.16
N ILE A 51 -4.03 -3.88 2.95
CA ILE A 51 -4.75 -2.83 2.23
C ILE A 51 -5.91 -3.43 1.43
N LEU A 52 -5.64 -4.46 0.61
CA LEU A 52 -6.67 -5.23 -0.11
C LEU A 52 -6.66 -6.67 0.37
N LYS A 53 -7.85 -7.27 0.48
CA LYS A 53 -8.06 -8.59 1.11
C LYS A 53 -8.71 -9.57 0.11
N GLY A 54 -7.92 -10.14 -0.79
CA GLY A 54 -8.34 -11.24 -1.65
C GLY A 54 -9.51 -10.92 -2.59
N ILE A 55 -9.51 -9.75 -3.22
CA ILE A 55 -10.62 -9.32 -4.08
C ILE A 55 -10.57 -9.99 -5.46
N SER A 56 -11.74 -10.30 -6.02
CA SER A 56 -11.89 -10.90 -7.35
C SER A 56 -13.00 -10.19 -8.12
N GLY A 57 -12.87 -10.11 -9.44
CA GLY A 57 -13.86 -9.44 -10.29
C GLY A 57 -13.41 -9.23 -11.73
N VAL A 58 -14.30 -8.63 -12.52
CA VAL A 58 -14.07 -8.30 -13.92
C VAL A 58 -14.66 -6.93 -14.26
N PHE A 59 -13.88 -6.12 -14.96
CA PHE A 59 -14.34 -4.89 -15.60
C PHE A 59 -14.53 -5.15 -17.08
N LYS A 60 -15.78 -5.06 -17.53
CA LYS A 60 -16.14 -5.33 -18.92
C LYS A 60 -15.92 -4.09 -19.80
N PRO A 61 -15.46 -4.25 -21.05
CA PRO A 61 -15.42 -3.15 -22.01
C PRO A 61 -16.79 -2.46 -22.16
N GLY A 62 -16.79 -1.15 -22.40
CA GLY A 62 -18.02 -0.39 -22.64
C GLY A 62 -18.86 -0.09 -21.38
N THR A 63 -18.33 -0.37 -20.19
CA THR A 63 -19.02 -0.09 -18.92
C THR A 63 -18.28 0.97 -18.10
N ILE A 64 -19.02 1.81 -17.39
CA ILE A 64 -18.47 2.72 -16.38
C ILE A 64 -18.62 2.04 -15.02
N THR A 65 -17.51 1.85 -14.32
CA THR A 65 -17.48 1.24 -12.98
C THR A 65 -17.12 2.30 -11.94
N LEU A 66 -17.96 2.44 -10.91
CA LEU A 66 -17.74 3.37 -9.80
C LEU A 66 -17.20 2.61 -8.57
N VAL A 67 -16.02 2.99 -8.07
CA VAL A 67 -15.40 2.40 -6.89
C VAL A 67 -15.64 3.28 -5.66
N LEU A 68 -16.45 2.81 -4.71
CA LEU A 68 -16.84 3.55 -3.50
C LEU A 68 -16.25 2.94 -2.22
N GLY A 69 -16.21 3.75 -1.15
CA GLY A 69 -15.77 3.32 0.17
C GLY A 69 -15.22 4.47 1.04
N GLN A 70 -15.13 4.25 2.35
CA GLN A 70 -14.61 5.22 3.31
C GLN A 70 -13.14 5.63 3.07
N PRO A 71 -12.66 6.77 3.62
CA PRO A 71 -11.23 7.09 3.63
C PRO A 71 -10.39 5.92 4.17
N GLY A 72 -9.24 5.65 3.53
CA GLY A 72 -8.36 4.54 3.93
C GLY A 72 -8.81 3.13 3.50
N SER A 73 -9.94 2.98 2.79
CA SER A 73 -10.43 1.66 2.35
C SER A 73 -9.63 0.99 1.22
N GLY A 74 -8.60 1.65 0.67
CA GLY A 74 -7.74 1.08 -0.36
C GLY A 74 -8.17 1.34 -1.81
N LYS A 75 -9.16 2.21 -2.08
CA LYS A 75 -9.61 2.55 -3.46
C LYS A 75 -8.47 3.02 -4.36
N SER A 76 -7.69 4.00 -3.91
CA SER A 76 -6.57 4.53 -4.70
C SER A 76 -5.47 3.49 -4.89
N SER A 77 -5.23 2.64 -3.90
CA SER A 77 -4.31 1.50 -3.99
C SER A 77 -4.78 0.48 -5.03
N PHE A 78 -6.06 0.17 -5.06
CA PHE A 78 -6.67 -0.70 -6.06
C PHE A 78 -6.57 -0.10 -7.47
N MET A 79 -6.87 1.19 -7.64
CA MET A 79 -6.74 1.86 -8.95
C MET A 79 -5.30 1.97 -9.41
N LYS A 80 -4.34 2.19 -8.50
CA LYS A 80 -2.89 2.15 -8.81
C LYS A 80 -2.45 0.77 -9.27
N LEU A 81 -2.96 -0.29 -8.63
CA LEU A 81 -2.71 -1.67 -9.06
C LEU A 81 -3.21 -1.91 -10.49
N LEU A 82 -4.48 -1.56 -10.77
CA LEU A 82 -5.09 -1.77 -12.08
C LEU A 82 -4.54 -0.86 -13.18
N SER A 83 -3.89 0.25 -12.85
CA SER A 83 -3.19 1.09 -13.84
C SER A 83 -1.73 0.70 -14.05
N GLY A 84 -1.24 -0.33 -13.36
CA GLY A 84 0.17 -0.73 -13.41
C GLY A 84 1.11 0.21 -12.64
N ARG A 85 0.59 1.25 -11.98
CA ARG A 85 1.36 2.30 -11.28
C ARG A 85 1.49 2.06 -9.77
N PHE A 86 1.43 0.81 -9.34
CA PHE A 86 1.59 0.50 -7.93
C PHE A 86 3.09 0.37 -7.61
N PRO A 87 3.62 1.14 -6.64
CA PRO A 87 5.05 1.12 -6.31
C PRO A 87 5.46 -0.25 -5.77
N GLU A 88 6.52 -0.82 -6.34
CA GLU A 88 7.15 -2.05 -5.85
C GLU A 88 8.29 -1.71 -4.90
N GLU A 89 7.91 -1.23 -3.73
CA GLU A 89 8.84 -1.01 -2.64
C GLU A 89 9.03 -2.31 -1.85
N LYS A 90 10.21 -2.49 -1.23
CA LYS A 90 10.56 -3.71 -0.47
C LYS A 90 9.58 -4.05 0.66
N ASN A 91 8.85 -3.05 1.16
CA ASN A 91 7.86 -3.17 2.22
C ASN A 91 6.44 -3.45 1.70
N VAL A 92 6.22 -3.66 0.40
CA VAL A 92 4.89 -3.94 -0.15
C VAL A 92 4.85 -5.31 -0.84
N LYS A 93 3.88 -6.13 -0.45
CA LYS A 93 3.59 -7.43 -1.06
C LYS A 93 2.25 -7.38 -1.81
N ILE A 94 2.29 -7.73 -3.09
CA ILE A 94 1.11 -7.91 -3.94
C ILE A 94 0.97 -9.41 -4.23
N GLU A 95 -0.22 -9.95 -4.01
CA GLU A 95 -0.57 -11.34 -4.27
C GLU A 95 -1.82 -11.40 -5.18
N GLY A 96 -2.01 -12.53 -5.86
CA GLY A 96 -3.10 -12.74 -6.80
C GLY A 96 -2.73 -12.40 -8.24
N GLU A 97 -3.73 -12.42 -9.12
CA GLU A 97 -3.54 -12.31 -10.57
C GLU A 97 -4.37 -11.15 -11.13
N VAL A 98 -3.79 -10.38 -12.05
CA VAL A 98 -4.50 -9.37 -12.84
C VAL A 98 -4.20 -9.60 -14.31
N THR A 99 -5.25 -9.68 -15.13
CA THR A 99 -5.14 -9.80 -16.58
C THR A 99 -5.90 -8.70 -17.31
N TYR A 100 -5.43 -8.43 -18.51
CA TYR A 100 -5.80 -7.30 -19.35
C TYR A 100 -6.05 -7.82 -20.76
N ASN A 101 -7.31 -7.94 -21.17
CA ASN A 101 -7.72 -8.70 -22.35
C ASN A 101 -7.10 -10.12 -22.40
N GLY A 102 -6.93 -10.77 -21.25
CA GLY A 102 -6.30 -12.09 -21.14
C GLY A 102 -4.78 -12.10 -20.98
N THR A 103 -4.08 -11.00 -21.27
CA THR A 103 -2.63 -10.88 -21.04
C THR A 103 -2.33 -10.64 -19.57
N LEU A 104 -1.33 -11.33 -19.00
CA LEU A 104 -0.93 -11.14 -17.61
C LEU A 104 -0.33 -9.74 -17.39
N ARG A 105 -0.60 -9.16 -16.22
CA ARG A 105 0.02 -7.90 -15.81
C ARG A 105 1.54 -7.95 -15.91
N ALA A 106 2.17 -9.06 -15.51
CA ALA A 106 3.63 -9.23 -15.54
C ALA A 106 4.19 -9.03 -16.95
N ASP A 107 3.52 -9.58 -17.96
CA ASP A 107 3.92 -9.48 -19.37
C ASP A 107 3.72 -8.07 -19.92
N LEU A 108 2.70 -7.34 -19.44
CA LEU A 108 2.49 -5.95 -19.86
C LEU A 108 3.51 -4.98 -19.27
N ARG A 109 4.18 -5.32 -18.17
CA ARG A 109 5.16 -4.41 -17.55
C ARG A 109 6.35 -4.12 -18.43
N THR A 110 6.73 -5.07 -19.30
CA THR A 110 7.83 -4.90 -20.26
C THR A 110 7.43 -4.03 -21.44
N LEU A 111 6.12 -3.89 -21.69
CA LEU A 111 5.54 -3.14 -22.81
C LEU A 111 5.08 -1.73 -22.39
N LEU A 112 4.68 -1.55 -21.13
CA LEU A 112 4.18 -0.27 -20.64
C LEU A 112 5.35 0.63 -20.24
N PRO A 113 5.45 1.84 -20.83
CA PRO A 113 6.46 2.78 -20.40
C PRO A 113 6.18 3.18 -18.94
N GLN A 114 7.15 2.92 -18.07
CA GLN A 114 7.10 3.23 -16.65
C GLN A 114 7.41 4.72 -16.43
N PHE A 115 6.59 5.60 -16.99
CA PHE A 115 6.69 7.04 -16.71
C PHE A 115 6.07 7.31 -15.33
N ALA A 116 6.90 7.30 -14.30
CA ALA A 116 6.65 7.95 -13.02
C ALA A 116 8.00 8.32 -12.39
N SER A 117 8.30 9.62 -12.41
CA SER A 117 9.31 10.25 -11.55
C SER A 117 8.77 10.40 -10.13
#